data_AF-A0AAQ3TF08-F1
#
_entry.id   AF-A0AAQ3TF08-F1
#
_cell.length_a   1.000
_cell.length_b   1.000
_cell.length_c   1.000
_cell.angle_alpha   90.00
_cell.angle_beta   90.00
_cell.angle_gamma   90.00
#
_symmetry.space_group_name_H-M   'P 1'
#
loop_
_entity.id
_entity.type
_entity.pdbx_description
1 polymer ?
#
loop_
_entity_poly.entity_id
_entity_poly.type
_entity_poly.pdbx_seq_one_letter_code
_entity_poly.pdbx_strand_id
1 'polypeptide(L)'
;MIRENLRIAQTRQKSYADHHRRDLEFAVGNYVYLKISPIRGLRRFQVKGKLTPRYIGPFKIIDRKGEVAYQLLSGIHDVFHVSQLKKCLRVPEEQLQVDDLNVQDDLTYTEDPVQIMETTKRTTRNRVIKMCNVKWSHHTADEATWEREDDLRADYPELFTSQS
;
A
#
# COMPACT_ATOMS: atom_id res chain seq x y z
N MET A 1 -40.63 -17.61 -19.55
CA MET A 1 -40.50 -16.19 -19.15
C MET A 1 -39.55 -16.00 -17.96
N ILE A 2 -39.73 -16.66 -16.81
CA ILE A 2 -38.85 -16.48 -15.63
C ILE A 2 -37.39 -16.90 -15.87
N ARG A 3 -37.16 -18.06 -16.51
CA ARG A 3 -35.79 -18.55 -16.81
C ARG A 3 -35.02 -17.64 -17.78
N GLU A 4 -35.74 -17.03 -18.72
CA GLU A 4 -35.18 -16.08 -19.71
C GLU A 4 -34.66 -14.82 -19.01
N ASN A 5 -35.49 -14.24 -18.14
CA ASN A 5 -35.16 -13.02 -17.40
C ASN A 5 -33.97 -13.25 -16.45
N LEU A 6 -33.89 -14.42 -15.81
CA LEU A 6 -32.75 -14.80 -14.97
C LEU A 6 -31.46 -14.90 -15.79
N ARG A 7 -31.53 -15.51 -16.99
CA ARG A 7 -30.36 -15.62 -17.89
C ARG A 7 -29.88 -14.27 -18.38
N ILE A 8 -30.80 -13.35 -18.69
CA ILE A 8 -30.48 -11.97 -19.09
C ILE A 8 -29.79 -11.23 -17.94
N ALA A 9 -30.30 -11.36 -16.71
CA ALA A 9 -29.68 -10.77 -15.52
C ALA A 9 -28.25 -11.29 -15.28
N GLN A 10 -28.04 -12.62 -15.37
CA GLN A 10 -26.72 -13.24 -15.23
C GLN A 10 -25.75 -12.77 -16.33
N THR A 11 -26.22 -12.68 -17.58
CA THR A 11 -25.40 -12.24 -18.71
C THR A 11 -24.98 -10.78 -18.56
N ARG A 12 -25.89 -9.91 -18.08
CA ARG A 12 -25.58 -8.51 -17.76
C ARG A 12 -24.55 -8.40 -16.64
N GLN A 13 -24.71 -9.18 -15.57
CA GLN A 13 -23.77 -9.20 -14.45
C GLN A 13 -22.36 -9.64 -14.91
N LYS A 14 -22.29 -10.69 -15.74
CA LYS A 14 -21.02 -11.16 -16.32
C LYS A 14 -20.38 -10.10 -17.20
N SER A 15 -21.15 -9.50 -18.12
CA SER A 15 -20.66 -8.42 -18.99
C SER A 15 -20.11 -7.24 -18.19
N TYR A 16 -20.82 -6.79 -17.16
CA TYR A 16 -20.35 -5.69 -16.29
C TYR A 16 -19.07 -6.04 -15.52
N ALA A 17 -18.96 -7.29 -15.06
CA ALA A 17 -17.77 -7.76 -14.34
C ALA A 17 -16.54 -7.88 -15.25
N ASP A 18 -16.73 -8.36 -16.49
CA ASP A 18 -15.64 -8.68 -17.41
C ASP A 18 -15.17 -7.45 -18.22
N HIS A 19 -16.01 -6.43 -18.43
CA HIS A 19 -15.69 -5.25 -19.25
C HIS A 19 -14.41 -4.50 -18.81
N HIS A 20 -14.03 -4.58 -17.52
CA HIS A 20 -12.85 -3.89 -16.98
C HIS A 20 -11.68 -4.83 -16.67
N ARG A 21 -11.84 -6.14 -16.89
CA ARG A 21 -10.78 -7.12 -16.69
C ARG A 21 -9.93 -7.20 -17.95
N ARG A 22 -8.61 -7.18 -17.78
CA ARG A 22 -7.65 -7.40 -18.85
C ARG A 22 -6.85 -8.64 -18.49
N ASP A 23 -6.69 -9.54 -19.45
CA ASP A 23 -5.82 -10.69 -19.30
C ASP A 23 -4.38 -10.17 -19.22
N LEU A 24 -3.83 -10.20 -18.00
CA LEU A 24 -2.45 -9.83 -17.73
C LEU A 24 -1.65 -11.12 -17.69
N GLU A 25 -0.82 -11.34 -18.70
CA GLU A 25 0.10 -12.46 -18.72
C GLU A 25 1.54 -11.97 -18.57
N PHE A 26 2.31 -12.71 -17.78
CA PHE A 26 3.72 -12.46 -17.58
C PHE A 26 4.51 -13.71 -17.99
N ALA A 27 5.56 -13.53 -18.78
CA ALA A 27 6.50 -14.63 -19.06
C ALA A 27 7.53 -14.75 -17.93
N VAL A 28 8.02 -15.96 -17.70
CA VAL A 28 9.14 -16.25 -16.80
C VAL A 28 10.36 -15.42 -17.23
N GLY A 29 11.05 -14.82 -16.27
CA GLY A 29 12.19 -13.93 -16.50
C GLY A 29 11.83 -12.45 -16.69
N ASN A 30 10.55 -12.09 -16.82
CA ASN A 30 10.15 -10.68 -16.75
C ASN A 30 10.34 -10.12 -15.35
N TYR A 31 10.59 -8.80 -15.31
CA TYR A 31 10.55 -8.03 -14.08
C TYR A 31 9.15 -7.49 -13.83
N VAL A 32 8.70 -7.58 -12.58
CA VAL A 32 7.41 -7.07 -12.13
C VAL A 32 7.57 -6.33 -10.81
N TYR A 33 6.73 -5.33 -10.61
CA TYR A 33 6.57 -4.68 -9.33
C TYR A 33 5.50 -5.37 -8.50
N LEU A 34 5.76 -5.54 -7.21
CA LEU A 34 4.82 -6.14 -6.27
C LEU A 34 4.05 -5.03 -5.55
N LYS A 35 2.73 -5.15 -5.55
CA LYS A 35 1.82 -4.19 -4.93
C LYS A 35 1.78 -4.43 -3.42
N ILE A 36 2.04 -3.38 -2.65
CA ILE A 36 1.97 -3.38 -1.19
C ILE A 36 0.86 -2.46 -0.70
N SER A 37 0.38 -2.74 0.52
CA SER A 37 -0.58 -1.88 1.22
C SER A 37 0.05 -1.40 2.54
N PRO A 38 0.44 -0.13 2.66
CA PRO A 38 0.92 0.40 3.92
C PRO A 38 -0.17 0.31 5.00
N ILE A 39 0.22 -0.06 6.22
CA ILE A 39 -0.61 0.01 7.42
C ILE A 39 0.11 0.88 8.45
N ARG A 40 -0.62 1.81 9.08
CA ARG A 40 -0.11 2.59 10.22
C ARG A 40 -0.71 2.05 11.51
N GLY A 41 0.10 1.39 12.33
CA GLY A 41 -0.35 0.75 13.57
C GLY A 41 -1.54 -0.21 13.34
N LEU A 42 -2.66 0.04 14.01
CA LEU A 42 -3.87 -0.79 13.95
C LEU A 42 -4.94 -0.29 12.95
N ARG A 43 -4.70 0.83 12.24
CA ARG A 43 -5.72 1.47 11.40
C ARG A 43 -5.27 1.53 9.94
N ARG A 44 -6.14 1.01 9.06
CA ARG A 44 -6.00 1.20 7.62
C ARG A 44 -6.20 2.68 7.29
N PHE A 45 -5.22 3.27 6.62
CA PHE A 45 -5.21 4.68 6.21
C PHE A 45 -6.56 5.10 5.56
N GLN A 46 -7.30 6.03 6.15
CA GLN A 46 -8.49 6.62 5.50
C GLN A 46 -8.11 7.71 4.48
N VAL A 47 -6.88 8.23 4.51
CA VAL A 47 -6.46 9.38 3.69
C VAL A 47 -5.18 9.07 2.92
N LYS A 48 -5.19 8.12 1.97
CA LYS A 48 -4.06 7.75 1.05
C LYS A 48 -2.86 8.69 1.11
N GLY A 49 -1.75 8.24 1.71
CA GLY A 49 -0.52 9.02 1.84
C GLY A 49 -0.07 9.42 0.46
N LYS A 50 0.07 10.72 0.22
CA LYS A 50 0.19 11.29 -1.14
C LYS A 50 1.41 10.73 -1.91
N LEU A 51 2.37 10.12 -1.20
CA LEU A 51 3.64 9.59 -1.74
C LEU A 51 4.05 8.20 -1.19
N THR A 52 3.16 7.45 -0.53
CA THR A 52 3.53 6.09 -0.07
C THR A 52 3.82 5.16 -1.27
N PRO A 53 4.91 4.38 -1.24
CA PRO A 53 5.21 3.44 -2.31
C PRO A 53 4.09 2.40 -2.36
N ARG A 54 3.30 2.42 -3.44
CA ARG A 54 2.27 1.39 -3.68
C ARG A 54 2.86 0.11 -4.24
N TYR A 55 4.08 0.21 -4.77
CA TYR A 55 4.75 -0.86 -5.49
C TYR A 55 6.21 -0.88 -5.05
N ILE A 56 6.71 -2.06 -4.71
CA ILE A 56 8.12 -2.31 -4.40
C ILE A 56 8.77 -3.09 -5.52
N GLY A 57 10.07 -2.84 -5.69
CA GLY A 57 11.08 -3.65 -6.35
C GLY A 57 10.77 -4.18 -7.77
N PRO A 58 11.71 -4.12 -8.72
CA PRO A 58 11.62 -5.01 -9.86
C PRO A 58 11.99 -6.44 -9.41
N PHE A 59 11.00 -7.29 -9.16
CA PHE A 59 11.19 -8.71 -8.87
C PHE A 59 11.18 -9.52 -10.16
N LYS A 60 12.10 -10.47 -10.26
CA LYS A 60 12.13 -11.41 -11.39
C LYS A 60 11.14 -12.53 -11.15
N ILE A 61 10.31 -12.82 -12.15
CA ILE A 61 9.44 -14.01 -12.14
C ILE A 61 10.30 -15.24 -12.40
N ILE A 62 10.27 -16.18 -11.44
CA ILE A 62 11.01 -17.45 -11.52
C ILE A 62 10.20 -18.49 -12.28
N ASP A 63 8.90 -18.59 -11.97
CA ASP A 63 8.04 -19.65 -12.48
C ASP A 63 6.58 -19.20 -12.53
N ARG A 64 5.76 -19.84 -13.37
CA ARG A 64 4.31 -19.64 -13.44
C ARG A 64 3.64 -20.87 -12.82
N LYS A 65 3.11 -20.73 -11.60
CA LYS A 65 2.43 -21.83 -10.88
C LYS A 65 1.00 -22.09 -11.35
N GLY A 66 0.38 -21.11 -12.00
CA GLY A 66 -0.95 -21.26 -12.59
C GLY A 66 -1.30 -20.12 -13.53
N GLU A 67 -2.52 -20.12 -14.04
CA GLU A 67 -3.00 -19.07 -14.94
C GLU A 67 -2.86 -17.67 -14.32
N VAL A 68 -3.11 -17.59 -13.01
CA VAL A 68 -3.20 -16.34 -12.24
C VAL A 68 -2.16 -16.23 -11.12
N ALA A 69 -1.26 -17.20 -10.99
CA ALA A 69 -0.30 -17.30 -9.87
C ALA A 69 1.14 -17.41 -10.37
N TYR A 70 2.01 -16.51 -9.90
CA TYR A 70 3.40 -16.38 -10.34
C TYR A 70 4.35 -16.46 -9.16
N GLN A 71 5.48 -17.15 -9.35
CA GLN A 71 6.53 -17.27 -8.34
C GLN A 71 7.57 -16.15 -8.51
N LEU A 72 7.86 -15.41 -7.44
CA LEU A 72 8.79 -14.28 -7.42
C LEU A 72 9.93 -14.53 -6.42
N LEU A 73 11.13 -14.01 -6.71
CA LEU A 73 12.26 -14.02 -5.77
C LEU A 73 12.18 -12.80 -4.83
N SER A 74 11.21 -12.80 -3.91
CA SER A 74 10.97 -11.65 -3.03
C SER A 74 11.61 -11.74 -1.65
N GLY A 75 11.96 -12.95 -1.19
CA GLY A 75 12.42 -13.20 0.19
C GLY A 75 11.31 -13.19 1.25
N ILE A 76 10.12 -12.70 0.91
CA ILE A 76 8.93 -12.64 1.79
C ILE A 76 8.03 -13.85 1.50
N HIS A 77 7.62 -14.00 0.24
CA HIS A 77 6.86 -15.15 -0.25
C HIS A 77 7.32 -15.63 -1.61
N ASP A 78 6.97 -16.89 -1.87
CA ASP A 78 7.22 -17.53 -3.14
C ASP A 78 6.18 -17.14 -4.19
N VAL A 79 4.86 -17.18 -3.89
CA VAL A 79 3.80 -17.14 -4.91
C VAL A 79 2.80 -16.00 -4.72
N PHE A 80 2.58 -15.22 -5.78
CA PHE A 80 1.67 -14.07 -5.80
C PHE A 80 0.61 -14.16 -6.91
N HIS A 81 -0.55 -13.57 -6.64
CA HIS A 81 -1.64 -13.46 -7.61
C HIS A 81 -1.39 -12.32 -8.62
N VAL A 82 -1.80 -12.50 -9.89
CA VAL A 82 -1.56 -11.55 -10.99
C VAL A 82 -2.00 -10.11 -10.69
N SER A 83 -3.05 -9.94 -9.88
CA SER A 83 -3.60 -8.63 -9.51
C SER A 83 -2.71 -7.81 -8.58
N GLN A 84 -1.75 -8.46 -7.92
CA GLN A 84 -0.75 -7.82 -7.09
C GLN A 84 0.53 -7.48 -7.88
N LEU A 85 0.61 -7.91 -9.14
CA LEU A 85 1.79 -7.71 -9.97
C LEU A 85 1.55 -6.62 -11.01
N LYS A 86 2.57 -5.81 -11.26
CA LYS A 86 2.57 -4.80 -12.32
C LYS A 86 3.79 -4.98 -13.21
N LYS A 87 3.60 -5.02 -14.53
CA LYS A 87 4.69 -5.16 -15.50
C LYS A 87 5.72 -4.05 -15.32
N CYS A 88 6.99 -4.42 -15.16
CA CYS A 88 8.09 -3.47 -15.20
C CYS A 88 8.49 -3.22 -16.67
N LEU A 89 8.36 -1.98 -17.14
CA LEU A 89 8.70 -1.61 -18.54
C LEU A 89 10.18 -1.27 -18.69
N ARG A 90 10.81 -0.78 -17.62
CA ARG A 90 12.23 -0.45 -17.55
C ARG A 90 12.68 -0.74 -16.13
N VAL A 91 13.68 -1.62 -15.97
CA VAL A 91 14.30 -1.88 -14.68
C VAL A 91 15.10 -0.63 -14.30
N PRO A 92 14.72 0.10 -13.25
CA PRO A 92 15.53 1.20 -12.74
C PRO A 92 16.78 0.60 -12.10
N GLU A 93 17.96 1.15 -12.37
CA GLU A 93 19.20 0.80 -11.67
C GLU A 93 19.12 1.19 -10.18
N GLU A 94 18.31 2.19 -9.83
CA GLU A 94 17.94 2.51 -8.45
C GLU A 94 16.88 1.52 -7.93
N GLN A 95 17.37 0.42 -7.39
CA GLN A 95 16.57 -0.47 -6.57
C GLN A 95 16.25 0.24 -5.25
N LEU A 96 14.98 0.52 -4.98
CA LEU A 96 14.54 0.72 -3.59
C LEU A 96 14.84 -0.60 -2.88
N GLN A 97 15.84 -0.59 -1.98
CA GLN A 97 16.26 -1.77 -1.25
C GLN A 97 15.07 -2.27 -0.44
N VAL A 98 14.60 -3.48 -0.77
CA VAL A 98 13.49 -4.14 -0.07
C VAL A 98 13.85 -4.38 1.39
N ASP A 99 15.15 -4.42 1.70
CA ASP A 99 15.70 -4.59 3.05
C ASP A 99 15.23 -3.52 4.05
N ASP A 100 14.83 -2.34 3.57
CA ASP A 100 14.30 -1.30 4.46
C ASP A 100 12.84 -1.56 4.84
N LEU A 101 12.03 -2.29 4.05
CA LEU A 101 10.60 -2.47 4.34
C LEU A 101 10.35 -3.86 4.92
N ASN A 102 10.08 -3.94 6.23
CA ASN A 102 9.63 -5.17 6.88
C ASN A 102 8.18 -5.50 6.46
N VAL A 103 8.02 -6.01 5.23
CA VAL A 103 6.74 -6.42 4.66
C VAL A 103 6.34 -7.76 5.25
N GLN A 104 5.21 -7.77 5.96
CA GLN A 104 4.58 -8.95 6.54
C GLN A 104 3.95 -9.85 5.47
N ASP A 105 3.53 -11.03 5.93
CA ASP A 105 2.96 -12.10 5.10
C ASP A 105 1.66 -11.72 4.36
N ASP A 106 1.02 -10.63 4.76
CA ASP A 106 -0.21 -10.13 4.14
C ASP A 106 0.06 -9.00 3.12
N LEU A 107 1.32 -8.81 2.71
CA LEU A 107 1.80 -7.72 1.85
C LEU A 107 1.58 -6.33 2.45
N THR A 108 1.56 -6.26 3.78
CA THR A 108 1.49 -5.01 4.51
C THR A 108 2.80 -4.75 5.23
N TYR A 109 3.11 -3.49 5.45
CA TYR A 109 4.24 -3.10 6.29
C TYR A 109 3.75 -2.04 7.27
N THR A 110 4.38 -2.03 8.44
CA THR A 110 4.05 -1.10 9.51
C THR A 110 4.90 0.16 9.39
N GLU A 111 4.25 1.30 9.24
CA GLU A 111 4.89 2.61 9.39
C GLU A 111 4.69 3.09 10.83
N ASP A 112 5.80 3.26 11.55
CA ASP A 112 5.81 3.80 12.91
C ASP A 112 6.22 5.27 12.87
N PRO A 113 5.63 6.13 13.72
CA PRO A 113 6.02 7.53 13.80
C PRO A 113 7.42 7.63 14.43
N VAL A 114 8.34 8.30 13.74
CA VAL A 114 9.74 8.46 14.19
C VAL A 114 9.90 9.75 14.99
N GLN A 115 9.36 10.87 14.48
CA GLN A 115 9.56 12.18 15.10
C GLN A 115 8.48 13.18 14.72
N ILE A 116 8.13 14.06 15.66
CA ILE A 116 7.32 15.25 15.39
C ILE A 116 8.24 16.38 14.91
N MET A 117 8.06 16.80 13.66
CA MET A 117 8.86 17.83 12.99
C MET A 117 8.35 19.24 13.31
N GLU A 118 7.03 19.42 13.32
CA GLU A 118 6.40 20.73 13.50
C GLU A 118 5.06 20.57 14.22
N THR A 119 4.64 21.58 14.99
CA THR A 119 3.31 21.60 15.62
C THR A 119 2.61 22.91 15.27
N THR A 120 1.41 22.82 14.69
CA THR A 120 0.58 23.96 14.29
C THR A 120 -0.79 23.88 14.92
N LYS A 121 -1.35 25.04 15.29
CA LYS A 121 -2.71 25.14 15.84
C LYS A 121 -3.67 25.61 14.75
N ARG A 122 -4.70 24.82 14.46
CA ARG A 122 -5.78 25.17 13.55
C ARG A 122 -7.02 25.59 14.35
N THR A 123 -7.33 26.88 14.32
CA THR A 123 -8.55 27.41 14.94
C THR A 123 -9.72 27.24 13.98
N THR A 124 -10.70 26.44 14.38
CA THR A 124 -12.03 26.37 13.76
C THR A 124 -12.99 27.26 14.54
N ARG A 125 -14.18 27.53 14.00
CA ARG A 125 -15.21 28.42 14.57
C ARG A 125 -15.46 28.23 16.08
N ASN A 126 -15.40 26.98 16.59
CA ASN A 126 -15.67 26.63 17.99
C ASN A 126 -14.57 25.83 18.70
N ARG A 127 -13.43 25.53 18.06
CA ARG A 127 -12.37 24.69 18.66
C ARG A 127 -11.01 24.98 18.07
N VAL A 128 -9.99 24.99 18.91
CA VAL A 128 -8.58 24.96 18.50
C VAL A 128 -8.14 23.51 18.43
N ILE A 129 -7.74 23.04 17.25
CA ILE A 129 -7.22 21.69 17.02
C ILE A 129 -5.72 21.82 16.83
N LYS A 130 -4.93 21.11 17.65
CA LYS A 130 -3.49 21.03 17.46
C LYS A 130 -3.17 19.92 16.47
N MET A 131 -2.32 20.22 15.50
CA MET A 131 -1.84 19.27 14.50
C MET A 131 -0.32 19.18 14.60
N CYS A 132 0.20 17.97 14.51
CA CYS A 132 1.61 17.65 14.53
C CYS A 132 2.01 17.13 13.16
N ASN A 133 3.07 17.68 12.58
CA ASN A 133 3.70 17.16 11.39
C ASN A 133 4.62 15.99 11.79
N VAL A 134 4.24 14.77 11.43
CA VAL A 134 4.90 13.54 11.87
C VAL A 134 5.71 12.96 10.72
N LYS A 135 7.00 12.74 10.99
CA LYS A 135 7.88 11.94 10.15
C LYS A 135 7.68 10.46 10.48
N TRP A 136 7.43 9.66 9.47
CA TRP A 136 7.18 8.21 9.57
C TRP A 136 8.45 7.41 9.25
N SER A 137 8.51 6.16 9.72
CA SER A 137 9.58 5.24 9.34
C SER A 137 9.56 5.02 7.83
N HIS A 138 10.74 4.83 7.23
CA HIS A 138 10.92 4.63 5.77
C HIS A 138 10.51 5.82 4.87
N HIS A 139 10.13 6.96 5.47
CA HIS A 139 9.78 8.19 4.76
C HIS A 139 10.82 9.30 4.98
N THR A 140 11.03 10.13 3.95
CA THR A 140 11.87 11.33 4.08
C THR A 140 11.12 12.46 4.80
N ALA A 141 11.85 13.47 5.29
CA ALA A 141 11.25 14.61 6.00
C ALA A 141 10.20 15.37 5.15
N ASP A 142 10.33 15.33 3.82
CA ASP A 142 9.41 15.97 2.88
C ASP A 142 8.07 15.21 2.73
N GLU A 143 8.02 13.96 3.18
CA GLU A 143 6.85 13.08 3.13
C GLU A 143 6.08 13.05 4.46
N ALA A 144 6.45 13.92 5.41
CA ALA A 144 5.81 14.03 6.71
C ALA A 144 4.32 14.43 6.59
N THR A 145 3.47 13.88 7.46
CA THR A 145 2.01 14.11 7.41
C THR A 145 1.52 14.85 8.65
N TRP A 146 0.52 15.72 8.44
CA TRP A 146 -0.15 16.43 9.53
C TRP A 146 -1.23 15.56 10.17
N GLU A 147 -0.98 15.08 11.37
CA GLU A 147 -1.93 14.33 12.18
C GLU A 147 -2.40 15.15 13.39
N ARG A 148 -3.52 14.76 14.01
CA ARG A 148 -4.01 15.41 15.23
C ARG A 148 -3.20 14.98 16.44
N GLU A 149 -2.84 15.94 17.29
CA GLU A 149 -2.11 15.67 18.55
C GLU A 149 -2.88 14.71 19.48
N ASP A 150 -4.21 14.85 19.55
CA ASP A 150 -5.06 14.02 20.41
C ASP A 150 -5.00 12.54 20.01
N ASP A 151 -5.00 12.25 18.69
CA ASP A 151 -4.95 10.88 18.15
C ASP A 151 -3.54 10.28 18.33
N LEU A 152 -2.50 11.06 18.03
CA LEU A 152 -1.10 10.64 18.23
C LEU A 152 -0.79 10.35 19.69
N ARG A 153 -1.32 11.14 20.64
CA ARG A 153 -1.08 10.92 22.07
C ARG A 153 -1.81 9.68 22.59
N ALA A 154 -2.93 9.31 21.97
CA ALA A 154 -3.66 8.10 22.33
C ALA A 154 -2.97 6.84 21.79
N ASP A 155 -2.51 6.88 20.54
CA ASP A 155 -1.93 5.72 19.85
C ASP A 155 -0.41 5.57 20.10
N TYR A 156 0.33 6.68 20.25
CA TYR A 156 1.80 6.72 20.38
C TYR A 156 2.26 7.73 21.44
N PRO A 157 2.00 7.46 22.73
CA PRO A 157 2.38 8.37 23.82
C PRO A 157 3.90 8.58 23.96
N GLU A 158 4.72 7.60 23.53
CA GLU A 158 6.19 7.69 23.59
C GLU A 158 6.77 8.91 22.83
N LEU A 159 6.14 9.32 21.73
CA LEU A 159 6.59 10.45 20.91
C LEU A 159 6.61 11.79 21.67
N PHE A 160 5.73 11.92 22.67
CA PHE A 160 5.57 13.14 23.45
C PHE A 160 6.39 13.12 24.74
N THR A 161 6.96 11.97 25.11
CA THR A 161 7.71 11.81 26.35
C THR A 161 9.17 12.29 26.20
N SER A 162 9.70 12.29 24.97
CA SER A 162 11.07 12.72 24.62
C SER A 162 11.29 14.25 24.62
N GLN A 163 10.27 15.07 24.85
CA GLN A 163 10.38 16.55 24.81
C GLN A 163 10.40 17.23 26.18
N SER A 164 10.72 16.51 27.27
CA SER A 164 10.95 17.12 28.60
C SER A 164 12.43 17.47 28.82
#